data_AF-A0A0F4YVM5-F1
#
_entry.id   AF-A0A0F4YVM5-F1
#
_cell.length_a   1.000
_cell.length_b   1.000
_cell.length_c   1.000
_cell.angle_alpha   90.00
_cell.angle_beta   90.00
_cell.angle_gamma   90.00
#
_symmetry.space_group_name_H-M   'P 1'
#
loop_
_entity.id
_entity.type
_entity.pdbx_description
1 polymer ?
#
loop_
_entity_poly.entity_id
_entity_poly.type
_entity_poly.pdbx_seq_one_letter_code
_entity_poly.pdbx_strand_id
1 'polypeptide(L)'
;MYSTTATVPIRAASALPKAAARVPVVPGALRTAGLRASFVACNDIAQKNSNNGKRMFSSTPRAALKEFFPKVETKQIVDVESGWPHPVYTDKEMREIKYAHRKAQNWADWIALGMVRLLRWGMDTATGYRHPPEGKPLPKKFEMNECKWLTRFVFLESVAGVPGMSEKNEEGQWMGVFFNGFFISYLLSPRICHRFVGYLEEEAVLTYTRAIEELEAGKLPKWKDMDAPDIAVKYWKMPEGHRKMRDLLLYVRADEAKHREVNHTLSNLNHKTDPNPYVAKFRDTNKPRPSKGTDLVKPTGWERDEVI
;
A
#
# COMPACT_ATOMS: atom_id res chain seq x y z
N MET A 1 18.18 58.13 -61.92
CA MET A 1 18.01 59.26 -60.99
C MET A 1 18.57 58.85 -59.64
N TYR A 2 19.68 59.49 -59.26
CA TYR A 2 20.38 59.64 -57.95
C TYR A 2 20.56 58.39 -57.04
N SER A 3 21.75 57.77 -56.87
CA SER A 3 23.06 58.23 -56.30
C SER A 3 23.00 58.35 -54.77
N THR A 4 23.88 57.85 -53.88
CA THR A 4 25.38 57.77 -53.82
C THR A 4 25.76 56.90 -52.59
N THR A 5 26.57 55.83 -52.70
CA THR A 5 27.99 55.67 -52.25
C THR A 5 28.50 56.52 -51.06
N ALA A 6 29.15 55.87 -50.07
CA ALA A 6 30.40 56.35 -49.46
C ALA A 6 31.12 55.25 -48.64
N THR A 7 32.44 55.40 -48.54
CA THR A 7 33.47 54.37 -48.36
C THR A 7 34.31 54.64 -47.10
N VAL A 8 34.94 53.57 -46.60
CA VAL A 8 36.02 53.36 -45.58
C VAL A 8 36.98 54.55 -45.26
N PRO A 9 37.69 54.53 -44.11
CA PRO A 9 39.13 54.22 -44.22
C PRO A 9 39.72 53.28 -43.13
N ILE A 10 40.87 52.72 -43.50
CA ILE A 10 41.78 51.79 -42.80
C ILE A 10 43.02 52.57 -42.29
N ARG A 11 43.58 52.22 -41.11
CA ARG A 11 45.03 52.06 -40.78
C ARG A 11 45.20 51.79 -39.28
N ALA A 12 45.81 50.65 -38.88
CA ALA A 12 47.24 50.40 -38.60
C ALA A 12 47.76 51.07 -37.30
N ALA A 13 48.64 50.54 -36.46
CA ALA A 13 49.31 49.27 -36.20
C ALA A 13 50.14 49.51 -34.92
N SER A 14 50.36 48.51 -34.05
CA SER A 14 51.61 48.38 -33.27
C SER A 14 51.64 47.06 -32.48
N ALA A 15 52.83 46.48 -32.39
CA ALA A 15 53.13 45.20 -31.78
C ALA A 15 54.10 45.35 -30.58
N LEU A 16 53.90 44.50 -29.55
CA LEU A 16 54.86 43.92 -28.57
C LEU A 16 55.56 44.84 -27.53
N PRO A 17 56.06 44.35 -26.35
CA PRO A 17 56.53 42.97 -26.07
C PRO A 17 56.12 42.31 -24.73
N LYS A 18 56.65 41.09 -24.57
CA LYS A 18 56.52 40.05 -23.52
C LYS A 18 56.98 40.48 -22.11
N ALA A 19 56.35 39.91 -21.07
CA ALA A 19 57.07 39.43 -19.87
C ALA A 19 56.28 38.31 -19.17
N ALA A 20 57.00 37.24 -18.82
CA ALA A 20 56.49 36.05 -18.16
C ALA A 20 56.55 36.19 -16.64
N ALA A 21 55.54 35.68 -15.93
CA ALA A 21 55.69 35.21 -14.56
C ALA A 21 54.75 34.01 -14.36
N ARG A 22 55.35 32.84 -14.06
CA ARG A 22 54.68 31.62 -13.62
C ARG A 22 54.43 31.69 -12.10
N VAL A 23 53.60 30.75 -11.64
CA VAL A 23 53.53 30.12 -10.29
C VAL A 23 52.38 30.62 -9.39
N PRO A 24 51.64 29.76 -8.67
CA PRO A 24 51.14 28.41 -9.00
C PRO A 24 49.62 28.26 -8.77
N VAL A 25 49.09 27.17 -9.30
CA VAL A 25 47.72 26.68 -9.10
C VAL A 25 47.58 26.03 -7.72
N VAL A 26 46.65 26.53 -6.89
CA VAL A 26 45.93 25.76 -5.86
C VAL A 26 44.50 26.30 -5.79
N PRO A 27 43.47 25.62 -6.33
CA PRO A 27 42.10 25.97 -6.05
C PRO A 27 41.63 25.19 -4.82
N GLY A 28 41.45 25.90 -3.71
CA GLY A 28 40.60 25.45 -2.62
C GLY A 28 39.17 25.33 -3.12
N ALA A 29 38.68 24.10 -3.26
CA ALA A 29 37.30 23.83 -3.62
C ALA A 29 36.39 24.00 -2.39
N LEU A 30 35.49 24.97 -2.52
CA LEU A 30 34.30 25.19 -1.73
C LEU A 30 33.50 23.87 -1.60
N ARG A 31 33.26 23.42 -0.36
CA ARG A 31 32.41 22.26 -0.07
C ARG A 31 30.96 22.62 -0.39
N THR A 32 30.44 22.08 -1.50
CA THR A 32 28.99 21.90 -1.69
C THR A 32 28.69 20.42 -1.47
N ALA A 33 27.99 20.10 -0.38
CA ALA A 33 27.49 18.77 -0.12
C ALA A 33 26.30 18.49 -1.06
N GLY A 34 26.61 17.99 -2.26
CA GLY A 34 25.61 17.44 -3.17
C GLY A 34 25.34 15.98 -2.81
N LEU A 35 24.16 15.70 -2.24
CA LEU A 35 23.58 14.35 -2.29
C LEU A 35 23.25 14.02 -3.75
N ARG A 36 23.99 13.09 -4.36
CA ARG A 36 23.49 12.26 -5.46
C ARG A 36 24.01 10.83 -5.38
N ALA A 37 23.03 9.94 -5.22
CA ALA A 37 22.88 8.65 -5.89
C ALA A 37 24.17 7.96 -6.38
N SER A 38 24.56 6.92 -5.65
CA SER A 38 25.35 5.81 -6.19
C SER A 38 24.47 4.56 -6.17
N PHE A 39 23.74 4.35 -7.26
CA PHE A 39 23.09 3.06 -7.54
C PHE A 39 23.41 2.71 -8.99
N VAL A 40 24.64 2.25 -9.23
CA VAL A 40 25.03 1.57 -10.47
C VAL A 40 26.04 0.49 -10.11
N ALA A 41 25.67 -0.76 -10.42
CA ALA A 41 26.47 -1.75 -11.15
C ALA A 41 26.32 -3.17 -10.57
N CYS A 42 25.79 -4.05 -11.41
CA CYS A 42 26.03 -5.49 -11.51
C CYS A 42 26.19 -6.35 -10.24
N ASN A 43 25.28 -7.32 -10.10
CA ASN A 43 25.70 -8.72 -10.18
C ASN A 43 24.49 -9.62 -10.52
N ASP A 44 24.38 -9.95 -11.81
CA ASP A 44 23.99 -11.31 -12.20
C ASP A 44 25.24 -12.19 -12.02
N ILE A 45 25.02 -13.50 -11.79
CA ILE A 45 26.01 -14.56 -11.50
C ILE A 45 26.29 -14.77 -10.00
N ALA A 46 25.41 -15.52 -9.34
CA ALA A 46 25.77 -16.61 -8.40
C ALA A 46 24.52 -17.24 -7.76
N GLN A 47 23.70 -17.95 -8.54
CA GLN A 47 23.08 -19.17 -8.02
C GLN A 47 24.12 -20.28 -8.15
N LYS A 48 24.91 -20.51 -7.09
CA LYS A 48 25.52 -21.79 -6.73
C LYS A 48 26.32 -21.61 -5.43
N ASN A 49 26.17 -22.58 -4.54
CA ASN A 49 26.82 -22.76 -3.24
C ASN A 49 26.29 -21.94 -2.07
N SER A 50 25.39 -22.59 -1.33
CA SER A 50 25.64 -23.05 0.05
C SER A 50 26.68 -22.27 0.87
N ASN A 51 26.19 -21.79 2.02
CA ASN A 51 26.90 -21.45 3.26
C ASN A 51 27.80 -20.20 3.29
N ASN A 52 27.48 -19.35 4.28
CA ASN A 52 28.19 -18.15 4.72
C ASN A 52 28.10 -16.88 3.85
N GLY A 53 27.09 -16.06 4.12
CA GLY A 53 27.06 -14.65 3.75
C GLY A 53 26.56 -13.81 4.92
N LYS A 54 27.46 -13.11 5.62
CA LYS A 54 27.11 -12.07 6.60
C LYS A 54 26.47 -10.90 5.87
N ARG A 55 25.27 -10.46 6.29
CA ARG A 55 24.61 -9.26 5.76
C ARG A 55 25.35 -8.02 6.25
N MET A 56 25.59 -7.04 5.38
CA MET A 56 26.42 -5.86 5.70
C MET A 56 25.77 -4.86 6.68
N PHE A 57 24.47 -4.98 6.97
CA PHE A 57 23.77 -4.21 8.02
C PHE A 57 22.61 -5.03 8.59
N SER A 58 22.90 -5.99 9.47
CA SER A 58 21.88 -6.64 10.31
C SER A 58 22.58 -7.35 11.47
N SER A 59 22.36 -6.90 12.69
CA SER A 59 22.88 -7.51 13.93
C SER A 59 22.02 -8.69 14.41
N THR A 60 20.90 -8.97 13.75
CA THR A 60 19.95 -10.01 14.14
C THR A 60 20.22 -11.33 13.40
N PRO A 61 20.27 -12.49 14.09
CA PRO A 61 20.33 -13.80 13.45
C PRO A 61 19.17 -14.00 12.47
N ARG A 62 19.39 -14.79 11.41
CA ARG A 62 18.34 -15.17 10.47
C ARG A 62 17.35 -16.07 11.21
N ALA A 63 16.24 -15.52 11.68
CA ALA A 63 15.12 -16.30 12.17
C ALA A 63 14.57 -17.11 10.99
N ALA A 64 14.97 -18.38 10.90
CA ALA A 64 14.18 -19.35 10.18
C ALA A 64 12.92 -19.55 11.01
N LEU A 65 11.88 -18.75 10.75
CA LEU A 65 10.54 -18.99 11.27
C LEU A 65 10.03 -20.30 10.66
N LYS A 66 10.47 -21.42 11.21
CA LYS A 66 9.72 -22.66 11.18
C LYS A 66 8.61 -22.48 12.20
N GLU A 67 7.37 -22.57 11.72
CA GLU A 67 6.17 -22.78 12.55
C GLU A 67 5.96 -21.72 13.63
N PHE A 68 5.02 -20.82 13.34
CA PHE A 68 4.39 -19.95 14.32
C PHE A 68 4.14 -20.75 15.60
N PHE A 69 4.79 -20.31 16.69
CA PHE A 69 4.96 -20.98 17.98
C PHE A 69 4.00 -22.17 18.22
N PRO A 70 4.51 -23.41 18.36
CA PRO A 70 3.65 -24.56 18.62
C PRO A 70 2.82 -24.29 19.87
N LYS A 71 1.51 -24.51 19.76
CA LYS A 71 0.57 -24.23 20.85
C LYS A 71 0.97 -25.06 22.07
N VAL A 72 1.47 -24.41 23.12
CA VAL A 72 1.74 -25.08 24.38
C VAL A 72 0.41 -25.20 25.13
N GLU A 73 -0.20 -26.38 25.06
CA GLU A 73 -1.40 -26.67 25.85
C GLU A 73 -1.00 -26.73 27.33
N THR A 74 -1.33 -25.68 28.07
CA THR A 74 -1.16 -25.66 29.51
C THR A 74 -2.53 -25.82 30.18
N LYS A 75 -2.58 -26.52 31.31
CA LYS A 75 -3.81 -26.70 32.09
C LYS A 75 -4.43 -25.39 32.60
N GLN A 76 -3.68 -24.28 32.56
CA GLN A 76 -4.07 -22.97 33.07
C GLN A 76 -4.50 -22.00 31.97
N ILE A 77 -4.03 -22.17 30.73
CA ILE A 77 -4.33 -21.27 29.62
C ILE A 77 -5.42 -21.89 28.76
N VAL A 78 -6.64 -21.36 28.91
CA VAL A 78 -7.77 -21.70 28.06
C VAL A 78 -7.83 -20.72 26.89
N ASP A 79 -8.07 -21.23 25.69
CA ASP A 79 -8.34 -20.39 24.52
C ASP A 79 -9.57 -19.52 24.78
N VAL A 80 -9.39 -18.20 24.71
CA VAL A 80 -10.52 -17.27 24.73
C VAL A 80 -11.19 -17.19 23.36
N GLU A 81 -12.51 -17.05 23.35
CA GLU A 81 -13.23 -16.69 22.13
C GLU A 81 -12.89 -15.24 21.76
N SER A 82 -12.84 -14.94 20.45
CA SER A 82 -12.62 -13.57 19.97
C SER A 82 -13.68 -12.64 20.55
N GLY A 83 -13.26 -11.50 21.10
CA GLY A 83 -14.17 -10.47 21.61
C GLY A 83 -15.06 -9.85 20.53
N TRP A 84 -14.69 -9.99 19.26
CA TRP A 84 -15.45 -9.54 18.11
C TRP A 84 -15.64 -10.72 17.14
N PRO A 85 -16.84 -11.34 17.10
CA PRO A 85 -17.08 -12.45 16.19
C PRO A 85 -17.10 -11.94 14.75
N HIS A 86 -16.34 -12.61 13.87
CA HIS A 86 -16.34 -12.28 12.45
C HIS A 86 -17.65 -12.70 11.79
N PRO A 87 -18.16 -11.89 10.84
CA PRO A 87 -19.26 -12.31 10.00
C PRO A 87 -18.83 -13.56 9.21
N VAL A 88 -19.74 -14.51 9.10
CA VAL A 88 -19.53 -15.72 8.31
C VAL A 88 -19.91 -15.41 6.87
N TYR A 89 -18.93 -15.44 5.97
CA TYR A 89 -19.17 -15.25 4.53
C TYR A 89 -19.43 -16.57 3.84
N THR A 90 -20.35 -16.56 2.87
CA THR A 90 -20.51 -17.69 1.94
C THR A 90 -19.51 -17.58 0.79
N ASP A 91 -19.06 -18.72 0.25
CA ASP A 91 -18.12 -18.74 -0.89
C ASP A 91 -18.66 -17.99 -2.12
N LYS A 92 -19.99 -18.04 -2.35
CA LYS A 92 -20.64 -17.31 -3.43
C LYS A 92 -20.51 -15.80 -3.25
N GLU A 93 -20.86 -15.29 -2.06
CA GLU A 93 -20.75 -13.85 -1.75
C GLU A 93 -19.31 -13.37 -1.92
N MET A 94 -18.33 -14.11 -1.40
CA MET A 94 -16.91 -13.72 -1.51
C MET A 94 -16.42 -13.65 -2.96
N ARG A 95 -16.92 -14.51 -3.84
CA ARG A 95 -16.56 -14.52 -5.27
C ARG A 95 -17.19 -13.37 -6.04
N GLU A 96 -18.39 -12.95 -5.66
CA GLU A 96 -19.12 -11.86 -6.30
C GLU A 96 -18.52 -10.48 -6.00
N ILE A 97 -17.69 -10.37 -4.97
CA ILE A 97 -16.97 -9.14 -4.63
C ILE A 97 -16.03 -8.73 -5.77
N LYS A 98 -16.33 -7.57 -6.35
CA LYS A 98 -15.56 -6.94 -7.41
C LYS A 98 -14.93 -5.62 -6.95
N TYR A 99 -13.89 -5.24 -7.68
CA TYR A 99 -13.38 -3.87 -7.63
C TYR A 99 -14.48 -2.89 -8.05
N ALA A 100 -14.58 -1.79 -7.33
CA ALA A 100 -15.47 -0.69 -7.62
C ALA A 100 -14.80 0.60 -7.14
N HIS A 101 -15.04 1.68 -7.88
CA HIS A 101 -14.47 2.99 -7.59
C HIS A 101 -15.57 4.03 -7.35
N ARG A 102 -15.50 4.73 -6.23
CA ARG A 102 -16.36 5.88 -5.95
C ARG A 102 -15.78 7.16 -6.56
N LYS A 103 -16.52 7.76 -7.49
CA LYS A 103 -16.16 9.07 -8.07
C LYS A 103 -16.06 10.14 -6.98
N ALA A 104 -15.00 10.94 -7.02
CA ALA A 104 -14.84 12.09 -6.12
C ALA A 104 -15.87 13.17 -6.47
N GLN A 105 -16.71 13.54 -5.50
CA GLN A 105 -17.80 14.51 -5.71
C GLN A 105 -17.48 15.89 -5.15
N ASN A 106 -16.79 15.93 -4.01
CA ASN A 106 -16.49 17.16 -3.28
C ASN A 106 -14.97 17.35 -3.12
N TRP A 107 -14.56 18.53 -2.65
CA TRP A 107 -13.15 18.87 -2.47
C TRP A 107 -12.42 17.93 -1.49
N ALA A 108 -13.09 17.47 -0.44
CA ALA A 108 -12.52 16.53 0.53
C ALA A 108 -12.25 15.17 -0.12
N ASP A 109 -13.14 14.70 -1.00
CA ASP A 109 -12.94 13.48 -1.79
C ASP A 109 -11.74 13.62 -2.74
N TRP A 110 -11.58 14.79 -3.38
CA TRP A 110 -10.47 15.04 -4.28
C TRP A 110 -9.12 15.04 -3.54
N ILE A 111 -9.06 15.63 -2.35
CA ILE A 111 -7.86 15.59 -1.50
C ILE A 111 -7.55 14.15 -1.10
N ALA A 112 -8.55 13.42 -0.58
CA ALA A 112 -8.39 12.04 -0.17
C ALA A 112 -7.89 11.15 -1.33
N LEU A 113 -8.51 11.26 -2.51
CA LEU A 113 -8.12 10.52 -3.71
C LEU A 113 -6.71 10.90 -4.18
N GLY A 114 -6.37 12.19 -4.14
CA GLY A 114 -5.03 12.69 -4.47
C GLY A 114 -3.96 12.10 -3.55
N MET A 115 -4.23 12.05 -2.24
CA MET A 115 -3.33 11.46 -1.24
C MET A 115 -3.14 9.95 -1.49
N VAL A 116 -4.21 9.19 -1.72
CA VAL A 116 -4.10 7.76 -2.03
C VAL A 116 -3.29 7.53 -3.30
N ARG A 117 -3.53 8.31 -4.36
CA ARG A 117 -2.76 8.21 -5.61
C ARG A 117 -1.29 8.54 -5.42
N LEU A 118 -0.98 9.55 -4.61
CA LEU A 118 0.41 9.92 -4.28
C LEU A 118 1.11 8.81 -3.50
N LEU A 119 0.46 8.28 -2.46
CA LEU A 119 1.00 7.18 -1.66
C LEU A 119 1.18 5.92 -2.50
N ARG A 120 0.20 5.58 -3.33
CA ARG A 120 0.29 4.47 -4.26
C ARG A 120 1.44 4.64 -5.23
N TRP A 121 1.54 5.80 -5.87
CA TRP A 121 2.65 6.10 -6.78
C TRP A 121 4.00 6.01 -6.08
N GLY A 122 4.13 6.56 -4.87
CA GLY A 122 5.36 6.50 -4.08
C GLY A 122 5.74 5.06 -3.73
N MET A 123 4.79 4.27 -3.24
CA MET A 123 4.99 2.87 -2.88
C MET A 123 5.34 1.99 -4.08
N ASP A 124 4.59 2.13 -5.17
CA ASP A 124 4.84 1.36 -6.39
C ASP A 124 6.20 1.73 -7.01
N THR A 125 6.62 3.01 -6.91
CA THR A 125 7.95 3.46 -7.31
C THR A 125 9.05 2.87 -6.43
N ALA A 126 8.89 2.92 -5.10
CA ALA A 126 9.88 2.43 -4.15
C ALA A 126 10.06 0.90 -4.20
N THR A 127 8.97 0.16 -4.39
CA THR A 127 8.99 -1.30 -4.52
C THR A 127 9.31 -1.80 -5.93
N GLY A 128 9.33 -0.89 -6.91
CA GLY A 128 9.43 -1.23 -8.31
C GLY A 128 8.24 -2.05 -8.82
N TYR A 129 7.08 -1.99 -8.15
CA TYR A 129 5.87 -2.66 -8.61
C TYR A 129 5.31 -1.93 -9.85
N ARG A 130 4.83 -2.70 -10.84
CA ARG A 130 4.17 -2.16 -12.03
C ARG A 130 2.96 -2.97 -12.39
N HIS A 131 1.90 -2.26 -12.77
CA HIS A 131 0.70 -2.89 -13.28
C HIS A 131 0.95 -3.42 -14.70
N PRO A 132 0.49 -4.65 -15.03
CA PRO A 132 0.47 -5.09 -16.42
C PRO A 132 -0.49 -4.18 -17.20
N PRO A 133 -0.09 -3.66 -18.38
CA PRO A 133 -1.04 -3.07 -19.31
C PRO A 133 -2.02 -4.17 -19.76
N GLU A 134 -3.27 -3.80 -20.04
CA GLU A 134 -4.28 -4.74 -20.54
C GLU A 134 -3.74 -5.55 -21.73
N GLY A 135 -3.77 -6.89 -21.63
CA GLY A 135 -3.34 -7.80 -22.67
C GLY A 135 -1.83 -7.92 -22.92
N LYS A 136 -0.95 -7.26 -22.13
CA LYS A 136 0.50 -7.35 -22.31
C LYS A 136 1.19 -7.98 -21.09
N PRO A 137 2.07 -8.98 -21.29
CA PRO A 137 2.84 -9.55 -20.20
C PRO A 137 3.81 -8.52 -19.63
N LEU A 138 3.94 -8.51 -18.30
CA LEU A 138 4.97 -7.70 -17.65
C LEU A 138 6.37 -8.24 -18.00
N PRO A 139 7.38 -7.37 -18.09
CA PRO A 139 8.77 -7.80 -18.08
C PRO A 139 9.05 -8.66 -16.84
N LYS A 140 9.81 -9.76 -16.98
CA LYS A 140 10.12 -10.71 -15.88
C LYS A 140 10.55 -10.06 -14.56
N LYS A 141 11.24 -8.90 -14.61
CA LYS A 141 11.65 -8.17 -13.41
C LYS A 141 10.48 -7.66 -12.54
N PHE A 142 9.36 -7.37 -13.17
CA PHE A 142 8.13 -6.87 -12.54
C PHE A 142 7.10 -7.96 -12.28
N GLU A 143 7.42 -9.21 -12.64
CA GLU A 143 6.58 -10.35 -12.32
C GLU A 143 6.48 -10.51 -10.80
N MET A 144 5.24 -10.64 -10.34
CA MET A 144 4.93 -10.89 -8.94
C MET A 144 5.13 -12.37 -8.64
N ASN A 145 5.67 -12.65 -7.46
CA ASN A 145 5.76 -13.99 -6.92
C ASN A 145 5.18 -14.00 -5.50
N GLU A 146 5.04 -15.17 -4.91
CA GLU A 146 4.42 -15.36 -3.60
C GLU A 146 5.10 -14.51 -2.51
N CYS A 147 6.43 -14.44 -2.52
CA CYS A 147 7.18 -13.64 -1.55
C CYS A 147 6.92 -12.14 -1.71
N LYS A 148 6.89 -11.63 -2.94
CA LYS A 148 6.58 -10.21 -3.23
C LYS A 148 5.15 -9.85 -2.83
N TRP A 149 4.19 -10.74 -3.10
CA TRP A 149 2.80 -10.56 -2.66
C TRP A 149 2.71 -10.52 -1.14
N LEU A 150 3.32 -11.48 -0.42
CA LEU A 150 3.35 -11.48 1.04
C LEU A 150 4.00 -10.24 1.63
N THR A 151 5.17 -9.81 1.12
CA THR A 151 5.80 -8.57 1.58
C THR A 151 4.88 -7.38 1.35
N ARG A 152 4.19 -7.31 0.21
CA ARG A 152 3.22 -6.24 -0.07
C ARG A 152 2.04 -6.28 0.90
N PHE A 153 1.46 -7.45 1.17
CA PHE A 153 0.35 -7.58 2.12
C PHE A 153 0.80 -7.19 3.51
N VAL A 154 1.84 -7.79 4.06
CA VAL A 154 2.33 -7.50 5.41
C VAL A 154 2.64 -6.01 5.61
N PHE A 155 3.23 -5.36 4.60
CA PHE A 155 3.51 -3.93 4.65
C PHE A 155 2.23 -3.07 4.59
N LEU A 156 1.28 -3.40 3.72
CA LEU A 156 0.05 -2.62 3.60
C LEU A 156 -0.85 -2.82 4.84
N GLU A 157 -0.95 -4.04 5.35
CA GLU A 157 -1.68 -4.37 6.57
C GLU A 157 -1.06 -3.73 7.82
N SER A 158 0.27 -3.58 7.89
CA SER A 158 0.93 -2.91 9.01
C SER A 158 0.76 -1.39 9.01
N VAL A 159 0.40 -0.80 7.86
CA VAL A 159 0.05 0.62 7.75
C VAL A 159 -1.45 0.82 7.94
N ALA A 160 -2.28 -0.12 7.49
CA ALA A 160 -3.74 -0.08 7.62
C ALA A 160 -4.21 -0.35 9.05
N GLY A 161 -3.69 -1.40 9.67
CA GLY A 161 -3.77 -1.57 11.11
C GLY A 161 -2.74 -0.65 11.73
N VAL A 162 -3.14 0.46 12.34
CA VAL A 162 -2.25 1.27 13.17
C VAL A 162 -2.38 0.84 14.64
N PRO A 163 -1.69 -0.21 15.12
CA PRO A 163 -1.45 -0.40 16.53
C PRO A 163 -0.16 0.34 16.91
N GLY A 164 -0.28 1.25 17.87
CA GLY A 164 0.88 1.77 18.59
C GLY A 164 1.50 0.63 19.41
N MET A 165 2.50 -0.04 18.86
CA MET A 165 3.41 -0.87 19.63
C MET A 165 4.84 -0.46 19.32
N SER A 166 5.43 0.17 20.34
CA SER A 166 6.77 0.68 20.42
C SER A 166 7.80 -0.45 20.31
N GLU A 167 8.14 -0.84 19.09
CA GLU A 167 9.39 -1.56 18.84
C GLU A 167 10.49 -0.51 18.63
N LYS A 168 11.56 -0.60 19.43
CA LYS A 168 12.64 0.40 19.55
C LYS A 168 13.59 0.40 18.33
N ASN A 169 13.04 0.43 17.13
CA ASN A 169 13.78 0.54 15.87
C ASN A 169 13.26 1.76 15.08
N GLU A 170 14.01 2.22 14.06
CA GLU A 170 13.65 3.39 13.23
C GLU A 170 12.23 3.29 12.61
N GLU A 171 11.68 2.08 12.46
CA GLU A 171 10.31 1.82 12.03
C GLU A 171 9.24 2.35 13.01
N GLY A 172 9.53 2.32 14.32
CA GLY A 172 8.63 2.86 15.36
C GLY A 172 8.47 4.38 15.30
N GLN A 173 9.46 5.10 14.75
CA GLN A 173 9.35 6.55 14.54
C GLN A 173 8.33 6.88 13.44
N TRP A 174 8.35 6.13 12.34
CA TRP A 174 7.41 6.32 11.23
C TRP A 174 5.99 5.97 11.61
N MET A 175 5.80 4.89 12.38
CA MET A 175 4.50 4.54 12.96
C MET A 175 3.99 5.65 13.89
N GLY A 176 4.86 6.25 14.71
CA GLY A 176 4.52 7.38 15.59
C GLY A 176 4.14 8.64 14.81
N VAL A 177 4.85 8.98 13.75
CA VAL A 177 4.52 10.12 12.88
C VAL A 177 3.19 9.88 12.16
N PHE A 178 2.96 8.68 11.62
CA PHE A 178 1.73 8.34 10.92
C PHE A 178 0.53 8.36 11.87
N PHE A 179 0.64 7.74 13.05
CA PHE A 179 -0.44 7.73 14.04
C PHE A 179 -0.80 9.15 14.49
N ASN A 180 0.18 9.96 14.90
CA ASN A 180 -0.10 11.33 15.35
C ASN A 180 -0.63 12.21 14.21
N GLY A 181 -0.08 12.06 13.00
CA GLY A 181 -0.56 12.76 11.81
C GLY A 181 -2.00 12.39 11.46
N PHE A 182 -2.34 11.10 11.48
CA PHE A 182 -3.69 10.62 11.24
C PHE A 182 -4.65 11.05 12.35
N PHE A 183 -4.22 11.00 13.62
CA PHE A 183 -5.00 11.50 14.76
C PHE A 183 -5.35 12.98 14.61
N ILE A 184 -4.36 13.84 14.31
CA ILE A 184 -4.60 15.27 14.07
C ILE A 184 -5.52 15.48 12.87
N SER A 185 -5.30 14.73 11.78
CA SER A 185 -6.17 14.79 10.59
C SER A 185 -7.61 14.44 10.92
N TYR A 186 -7.82 13.46 11.81
CA TYR A 186 -9.13 13.02 12.27
C TYR A 186 -9.82 14.08 13.14
N LEU A 187 -9.07 14.81 13.97
CA LEU A 187 -9.61 15.97 14.71
C LEU A 187 -10.05 17.10 13.78
N LEU A 188 -9.33 17.31 12.68
CA LEU A 188 -9.64 18.37 11.71
C LEU A 188 -10.81 17.98 10.80
N SER A 189 -10.82 16.76 10.28
CA SER A 189 -11.85 16.28 9.37
C SER A 189 -11.97 14.74 9.35
N PRO A 190 -12.86 14.18 10.18
CA PRO A 190 -13.20 12.75 10.14
C PRO A 190 -13.67 12.31 8.75
N ARG A 191 -14.37 13.20 8.03
CA ARG A 191 -14.84 12.97 6.66
C ARG A 191 -13.69 12.68 5.69
N ILE A 192 -12.62 13.48 5.73
CA ILE A 192 -11.44 13.26 4.86
C ILE A 192 -10.77 11.95 5.24
N CYS A 193 -10.58 11.67 6.52
CA CYS A 193 -9.98 10.43 6.99
C CYS A 193 -10.74 9.19 6.54
N HIS A 194 -12.06 9.15 6.74
CA HIS A 194 -12.89 8.04 6.26
C HIS A 194 -12.87 7.91 4.75
N ARG A 195 -12.91 9.02 4.00
CA ARG A 195 -12.84 8.96 2.54
C ARG A 195 -11.47 8.47 2.05
N PHE A 196 -10.41 8.88 2.72
CA PHE A 196 -9.04 8.44 2.45
C PHE A 196 -8.89 6.94 2.69
N VAL A 197 -9.34 6.43 3.84
CA VAL A 197 -9.35 5.00 4.13
C VAL A 197 -10.19 4.24 3.10
N GLY A 198 -11.40 4.72 2.77
CA GLY A 198 -12.24 4.09 1.74
C GLY A 198 -11.51 3.90 0.40
N TYR A 199 -10.75 4.91 -0.05
CA TYR A 199 -9.92 4.78 -1.25
C TYR A 199 -8.71 3.85 -1.09
N LEU A 200 -8.12 3.73 0.10
CA LEU A 200 -7.11 2.70 0.37
C LEU A 200 -7.70 1.30 0.25
N GLU A 201 -8.90 1.08 0.78
CA GLU A 201 -9.58 -0.22 0.72
C GLU A 201 -10.03 -0.58 -0.70
N GLU A 202 -10.40 0.40 -1.53
CA GLU A 202 -10.61 0.17 -2.97
C GLU A 202 -9.36 -0.45 -3.62
N GLU A 203 -8.19 0.07 -3.27
CA GLU A 203 -6.91 -0.41 -3.77
C GLU A 203 -6.50 -1.75 -3.14
N ALA A 204 -6.87 -2.01 -1.88
CA ALA A 204 -6.67 -3.31 -1.23
C ALA A 204 -7.51 -4.41 -1.91
N VAL A 205 -8.80 -4.16 -2.16
CA VAL A 205 -9.68 -5.08 -2.90
C VAL A 205 -9.13 -5.39 -4.30
N LEU A 206 -8.60 -4.37 -5.00
CA LEU A 206 -7.93 -4.57 -6.30
C LEU A 206 -6.68 -5.45 -6.18
N THR A 207 -5.87 -5.19 -5.15
CA THR A 207 -4.62 -5.91 -4.88
C THR A 207 -4.89 -7.39 -4.60
N TYR A 208 -5.84 -7.71 -3.74
CA TYR A 208 -6.23 -9.10 -3.45
C TYR A 208 -6.90 -9.79 -4.63
N THR A 209 -7.75 -9.08 -5.39
CA THR A 209 -8.37 -9.64 -6.59
C THR A 209 -7.33 -10.12 -7.59
N ARG A 210 -6.28 -9.33 -7.83
CA ARG A 210 -5.19 -9.71 -8.74
C ARG A 210 -4.36 -10.88 -8.22
N ALA A 211 -4.08 -10.91 -6.92
CA ALA A 211 -3.35 -12.02 -6.33
C ALA A 211 -4.13 -13.34 -6.46
N ILE A 212 -5.45 -13.30 -6.30
CA ILE A 212 -6.33 -14.46 -6.55
C ILE A 212 -6.32 -14.85 -8.02
N GLU A 213 -6.43 -13.89 -8.95
CA GLU A 213 -6.37 -14.18 -10.40
C GLU A 213 -5.02 -14.82 -10.81
N GLU A 214 -3.90 -14.34 -10.27
CA GLU A 214 -2.58 -14.93 -10.54
C GLU A 214 -2.42 -16.33 -9.94
N LEU A 215 -3.01 -16.55 -8.76
CA LEU A 215 -3.06 -17.86 -8.12
C LEU A 215 -3.88 -18.85 -8.95
N GLU A 216 -5.06 -18.45 -9.40
CA GLU A 216 -5.95 -19.26 -10.24
C GLU A 216 -5.36 -19.52 -11.63
N ALA A 217 -4.60 -18.56 -12.17
CA ALA A 217 -3.83 -18.72 -13.40
C ALA A 217 -2.59 -19.64 -13.24
N GLY A 218 -2.32 -20.15 -12.03
CA GLY A 218 -1.21 -21.06 -11.76
C GLY A 218 0.18 -20.39 -11.73
N LYS A 219 0.24 -19.06 -11.62
CA LYS A 219 1.52 -18.31 -11.56
C LYS A 219 2.18 -18.36 -10.18
N LEU A 220 1.44 -18.78 -9.16
CA LEU A 220 1.87 -18.85 -7.77
C LEU A 220 1.90 -20.32 -7.28
N PRO A 221 2.82 -21.15 -7.79
CA PRO A 221 2.83 -22.59 -7.54
C PRO A 221 2.97 -22.96 -6.06
N LYS A 222 3.63 -22.13 -5.24
CA LYS A 222 3.80 -22.44 -3.80
C LYS A 222 2.51 -22.29 -3.02
N TRP A 223 1.57 -21.46 -3.50
CA TRP A 223 0.31 -21.19 -2.81
C TRP A 223 -0.82 -22.11 -3.24
N LYS A 224 -0.69 -22.78 -4.38
CA LYS A 224 -1.73 -23.64 -4.94
C LYS A 224 -2.27 -24.66 -3.93
N ASP A 225 -1.37 -25.35 -3.25
CA ASP A 225 -1.70 -26.43 -2.31
C ASP A 225 -1.43 -26.06 -0.84
N MET A 226 -1.03 -24.81 -0.59
CA MET A 226 -0.70 -24.29 0.74
C MET A 226 -1.95 -24.17 1.60
N ASP A 227 -1.89 -24.74 2.80
CA ASP A 227 -2.93 -24.59 3.80
C ASP A 227 -2.90 -23.18 4.41
N ALA A 228 -4.09 -22.67 4.74
CA ALA A 228 -4.26 -21.44 5.49
C ALA A 228 -3.73 -21.65 6.92
N PRO A 229 -3.07 -20.64 7.53
CA PRO A 229 -2.61 -20.74 8.91
C PRO A 229 -3.77 -21.00 9.89
N ASP A 230 -3.52 -21.76 10.95
CA ASP A 230 -4.57 -22.12 11.94
C ASP A 230 -5.23 -20.89 12.59
N ILE A 231 -4.47 -19.80 12.77
CA ILE A 231 -5.00 -18.53 13.26
C ILE A 231 -6.07 -17.97 12.33
N ALA A 232 -5.87 -18.07 11.02
CA ALA A 232 -6.84 -17.63 10.02
C ALA A 232 -8.08 -18.54 10.03
N VAL A 233 -7.86 -19.86 10.06
CA VAL A 233 -8.93 -20.85 10.12
C VAL A 233 -9.83 -20.59 11.34
N LYS A 234 -9.24 -20.34 12.50
CA LYS A 234 -9.97 -20.02 13.74
C LYS A 234 -10.67 -18.65 13.67
N TYR A 235 -10.00 -17.63 13.14
CA TYR A 235 -10.50 -16.26 13.07
C TYR A 235 -11.73 -16.12 12.15
N TRP A 236 -11.64 -16.63 10.91
CA TRP A 236 -12.76 -16.60 9.95
C TRP A 236 -13.70 -17.82 10.05
N LYS A 237 -13.44 -18.75 10.98
CA LYS A 237 -14.20 -20.01 11.14
C LYS A 237 -14.32 -20.77 9.81
N MET A 238 -13.20 -20.94 9.11
CA MET A 238 -13.16 -21.51 7.75
C MET A 238 -13.64 -22.98 7.73
N PRO A 239 -14.59 -23.35 6.84
CA PRO A 239 -15.12 -24.70 6.79
C PRO A 239 -14.10 -25.72 6.31
N GLU A 240 -14.24 -26.99 6.71
CA GLU A 240 -13.38 -28.08 6.25
C GLU A 240 -13.47 -28.21 4.71
N GLY A 241 -12.31 -28.38 4.06
CA GLY A 241 -12.22 -28.38 2.59
C GLY A 241 -12.00 -27.00 1.95
N HIS A 242 -12.25 -25.91 2.67
CA HIS A 242 -12.00 -24.53 2.21
C HIS A 242 -10.99 -23.82 3.12
N ARG A 243 -9.82 -24.44 3.29
CA ARG A 243 -8.74 -23.96 4.17
C ARG A 243 -7.42 -23.81 3.42
N LYS A 244 -7.48 -23.44 2.14
CA LYS A 244 -6.27 -23.18 1.35
C LYS A 244 -5.94 -21.69 1.33
N MET A 245 -4.72 -21.36 0.94
CA MET A 245 -4.25 -19.98 0.77
C MET A 245 -5.18 -19.17 -0.15
N ARG A 246 -5.74 -19.80 -1.17
CA ARG A 246 -6.76 -19.21 -2.05
C ARG A 246 -8.00 -18.75 -1.27
N ASP A 247 -8.51 -19.61 -0.39
CA ASP A 247 -9.72 -19.32 0.39
C ASP A 247 -9.43 -18.20 1.39
N LEU A 248 -8.25 -18.23 2.03
CA LEU A 248 -7.80 -17.14 2.89
C LEU A 248 -7.82 -15.79 2.17
N LEU A 249 -7.27 -15.71 0.95
CA LEU A 249 -7.29 -14.46 0.18
C LEU A 249 -8.72 -13.98 -0.15
N LEU A 250 -9.68 -14.90 -0.33
CA LEU A 250 -11.08 -14.54 -0.51
C LEU A 250 -11.68 -13.92 0.76
N TYR A 251 -11.40 -14.49 1.93
CA TYR A 251 -11.84 -13.95 3.21
C TYR A 251 -11.26 -12.56 3.47
N VAL A 252 -9.94 -12.38 3.29
CA VAL A 252 -9.28 -11.07 3.47
C VAL A 252 -9.87 -10.04 2.50
N ARG A 253 -10.03 -10.39 1.22
CA ARG A 253 -10.67 -9.50 0.24
C ARG A 253 -12.10 -9.10 0.65
N ALA A 254 -12.85 -10.02 1.27
CA ALA A 254 -14.20 -9.74 1.73
C ALA A 254 -14.22 -8.73 2.87
N ASP A 255 -13.30 -8.85 3.83
CA ASP A 255 -13.11 -7.87 4.89
C ASP A 255 -12.76 -6.49 4.32
N GLU A 256 -11.80 -6.40 3.38
CA GLU A 256 -11.45 -5.10 2.76
C GLU A 256 -12.61 -4.50 1.97
N ALA A 257 -13.42 -5.33 1.31
CA ALA A 257 -14.60 -4.84 0.62
C ALA A 257 -15.65 -4.27 1.58
N LYS A 258 -15.80 -4.85 2.78
CA LYS A 258 -16.66 -4.31 3.84
C LYS A 258 -16.05 -3.04 4.45
N HIS A 259 -14.74 -3.01 4.72
CA HIS A 259 -14.05 -1.81 5.19
C HIS A 259 -14.22 -0.64 4.22
N ARG A 260 -14.09 -0.89 2.92
CA ARG A 260 -14.35 0.09 1.85
C ARG A 260 -15.75 0.67 1.96
N GLU A 261 -16.77 -0.19 2.02
CA GLU A 261 -18.18 0.24 2.11
C GLU A 261 -18.42 1.07 3.37
N VAL A 262 -17.97 0.58 4.53
CA VAL A 262 -18.16 1.24 5.81
C VAL A 262 -17.52 2.62 5.79
N ASN A 263 -16.27 2.73 5.36
CA ASN A 263 -15.54 4.00 5.33
C ASN A 263 -16.13 5.01 4.34
N HIS A 264 -16.54 4.58 3.13
CA HIS A 264 -17.25 5.47 2.22
C HIS A 264 -18.58 5.95 2.82
N THR A 265 -19.34 5.07 3.47
CA THR A 265 -20.60 5.41 4.13
C THR A 265 -20.38 6.40 5.28
N LEU A 266 -19.45 6.13 6.19
CA LEU A 266 -19.14 7.03 7.32
C LEU A 266 -18.69 8.42 6.83
N SER A 267 -17.96 8.49 5.72
CA SER A 267 -17.58 9.78 5.12
C SER A 267 -18.77 10.61 4.63
N ASN A 268 -19.91 9.99 4.32
CA ASN A 268 -21.12 10.68 3.87
C ASN A 268 -21.96 11.22 5.04
N LEU A 269 -21.75 10.73 6.26
CA LEU A 269 -22.53 11.12 7.44
C LEU A 269 -22.12 12.48 8.02
N ASN A 270 -23.05 13.09 8.74
CA ASN A 270 -22.76 14.19 9.64
C ASN A 270 -22.33 13.63 11.01
N HIS A 271 -21.02 13.68 11.25
CA HIS A 271 -20.38 13.13 12.45
C HIS A 271 -20.83 13.78 13.76
N LYS A 272 -21.56 14.92 13.71
CA LYS A 272 -22.10 15.59 14.90
C LYS A 272 -23.50 15.11 15.30
N THR A 273 -24.29 14.60 14.35
CA THR A 273 -25.73 14.37 14.54
C THR A 273 -26.17 12.96 14.18
N ASP A 274 -25.50 12.35 13.22
CA ASP A 274 -25.97 11.10 12.62
C ASP A 274 -25.41 9.90 13.40
N PRO A 275 -26.26 8.92 13.75
CA PRO A 275 -25.79 7.68 14.37
C PRO A 275 -25.03 6.81 13.36
N ASN A 276 -24.19 5.91 13.86
CA ASN A 276 -23.54 4.91 13.01
C ASN A 276 -24.58 3.86 12.54
N PRO A 277 -24.84 3.74 11.22
CA PRO A 277 -25.88 2.86 10.71
C PRO A 277 -25.55 1.37 10.88
N TYR A 278 -24.29 0.98 11.01
CA TYR A 278 -23.85 -0.41 11.16
C TYR A 278 -24.08 -0.99 12.56
N VAL A 279 -24.44 -0.14 13.52
CA VAL A 279 -24.81 -0.54 14.90
C VAL A 279 -26.25 -0.17 15.25
N ALA A 280 -26.93 0.58 14.37
CA ALA A 280 -28.29 1.04 14.60
C ALA A 280 -29.32 -0.07 14.35
N LYS A 281 -30.41 -0.05 15.12
CA LYS A 281 -31.61 -0.83 14.83
C LYS A 281 -32.60 0.05 14.08
N PHE A 282 -32.91 -0.32 12.84
CA PHE A 282 -33.87 0.39 12.01
C PHE A 282 -35.29 -0.02 12.35
N ARG A 283 -36.21 0.96 12.40
CA ARG A 283 -37.65 0.71 12.64
C ARG A 283 -38.34 0.06 11.44
N ASP A 284 -37.90 0.43 10.24
CA ASP A 284 -38.43 -0.08 8.97
C ASP A 284 -37.52 -1.19 8.44
N THR A 285 -38.03 -2.42 8.42
CA THR A 285 -37.32 -3.63 7.98
C THR A 285 -37.48 -3.92 6.49
N ASN A 286 -38.32 -3.18 5.77
CA ASN A 286 -38.60 -3.46 4.35
C ASN A 286 -37.60 -2.81 3.40
N LYS A 287 -36.81 -1.85 3.88
CA LYS A 287 -35.79 -1.17 3.09
C LYS A 287 -34.44 -1.88 3.19
N PRO A 288 -33.64 -1.92 2.11
CA PRO A 288 -32.26 -2.38 2.16
C PRO A 288 -31.45 -1.50 3.12
N ARG A 289 -30.72 -2.09 4.07
CA ARG A 289 -29.92 -1.37 5.08
C ARG A 289 -28.49 -1.91 5.18
N PRO A 290 -27.54 -1.08 5.64
CA PRO A 290 -26.17 -1.54 5.88
C PRO A 290 -26.16 -2.64 6.96
N SER A 291 -25.53 -3.76 6.65
CA SER A 291 -25.34 -4.88 7.57
C SER A 291 -23.87 -5.04 7.93
N LYS A 292 -23.58 -5.86 8.95
CA LYS A 292 -22.20 -6.25 9.28
C LYS A 292 -21.63 -7.32 8.34
N GLY A 293 -22.49 -8.05 7.61
CA GLY A 293 -22.11 -9.13 6.69
C GLY A 293 -22.03 -8.69 5.22
N THR A 294 -21.87 -9.64 4.32
CA THR A 294 -21.82 -9.43 2.85
C THR A 294 -23.16 -9.71 2.15
N ASP A 295 -24.24 -9.84 2.90
CA ASP A 295 -25.61 -10.08 2.40
C ASP A 295 -26.10 -8.94 1.50
N LEU A 296 -25.71 -7.71 1.84
CA LEU A 296 -26.00 -6.54 1.04
C LEU A 296 -24.77 -5.64 0.97
N VAL A 297 -24.08 -5.70 -0.16
CA VAL A 297 -22.85 -4.94 -0.38
C VAL A 297 -23.14 -3.74 -1.27
N LYS A 298 -22.68 -2.56 -0.83
CA LYS A 298 -22.71 -1.35 -1.66
C LYS A 298 -21.29 -0.84 -1.85
N PRO A 299 -20.56 -1.26 -2.91
CA PRO A 299 -19.13 -1.03 -3.04
C PRO A 299 -18.69 0.44 -2.96
N THR A 300 -19.55 1.38 -3.37
CA THR A 300 -19.29 2.82 -3.30
C THR A 300 -19.75 3.46 -1.98
N GLY A 301 -20.16 2.68 -0.99
CA GLY A 301 -20.80 3.15 0.24
C GLY A 301 -22.25 3.59 0.02
N TRP A 302 -22.95 3.75 1.14
CA TRP A 302 -24.31 4.24 1.21
C TRP A 302 -24.35 5.76 1.26
N GLU A 303 -25.34 6.34 0.59
CA GLU A 303 -25.60 7.77 0.69
C GLU A 303 -26.31 8.09 2.00
N ARG A 304 -26.16 9.33 2.48
CA ARG A 304 -26.66 9.75 3.79
C ARG A 304 -28.18 9.61 3.91
N ASP A 305 -28.91 9.93 2.85
CA ASP A 305 -30.37 9.84 2.74
C ASP A 305 -30.90 8.40 2.71
N GLU A 306 -30.04 7.42 2.46
CA GLU A 306 -30.42 6.01 2.45
C GLU A 306 -30.35 5.37 3.84
N VAL A 307 -29.61 5.99 4.77
CA VAL A 307 -29.29 5.41 6.08
C VAL A 307 -29.76 6.25 7.27
N ILE A 308 -30.17 7.49 7.06
CA ILE A 308 -30.72 8.40 8.08
C ILE A 308 -32.23 8.60 7.89
#